data_AF-A0A8C9P7I7-F1
#
_entry.id   AF-A0A8C9P7I7-F1
#
_cell.length_a   1.000
_cell.length_b   1.000
_cell.length_c   1.000
_cell.angle_alpha   90.00
_cell.angle_beta   90.00
_cell.angle_gamma   90.00
#
_symmetry.space_group_name_H-M   'P 1'
#
loop_
_entity.id
_entity.type
_entity.pdbx_description
1 polymer ?
#
loop_
_entity_poly.entity_id
_entity_poly.type
_entity_poly.pdbx_seq_one_letter_code
_entity_poly.pdbx_strand_id
1 'polypeptide(L)'
;LRVVGLILPPKFSFLEMMWRICPALAMGCTVVALVPLASPTPLLLAQLAGELGSFPGIINVISGPASLGPALASWPGVQKVAFCGAIEEGRALRRTLAGEGAELGLALGTESLLLLTDSAGGAVEGVVDAAWSDRSPGGLRLLVQESVWDETMKRLQVRMGRLRGGQEVDGAVDMGVKEPTAYILARNYVEEARKQGAQVFQASEMPSVSPFCPPTLIIGLPPASPCAQAEVPWPLVMASAFRTAKEALAIVNGTPRGGSASVWSERLGLALELGYGLQMGTVWINAHGLRDPAVPTGGCKESGSSWHGGLDGLYEYLRPSGTPARVPFLCENLNYDTFGLAVPPALPAGPEMGPSPAPPYGLFVGGRFQAPGSRSSRPIQDSSGNLHGYVAEGGAKDVRDAVEAAHQAAPGWAGQSPGARAALLWALAAALERRVPTLASRLERQGVELKAAKAEVELSIQPLWTWGAQAQAQGHTLQVAGLRGPVLRLREPLGVLAIVCPDELPLLAFVSLLAPALAHGNTVVLVPSGTCPLLALEVCQDMATLFPAGLVNVVTGNRDHLTRCLALHQDIQALWYFGSAQASGSAGNLKPVWVNRGCPRAWDQEAEGAGPELALRAARTKALWLPMGD
;
A
#
# COMPACT_ATOMS: atom_id res chain seq x y z
N LEU A 1 18.46 -6.57 -6.68
CA LEU A 1 19.06 -5.37 -6.02
C LEU A 1 20.51 -5.67 -5.66
N ARG A 2 21.32 -4.71 -5.22
CA ARG A 2 22.67 -5.00 -4.67
C ARG A 2 22.71 -4.91 -3.15
N VAL A 3 22.53 -3.71 -2.57
CA VAL A 3 22.62 -3.49 -1.10
C VAL A 3 21.26 -3.15 -0.52
N VAL A 4 20.90 -3.81 0.59
CA VAL A 4 19.66 -3.62 1.34
C VAL A 4 19.98 -3.13 2.75
N GLY A 5 19.40 -2.00 3.15
CA GLY A 5 19.36 -1.54 4.54
C GLY A 5 18.16 -2.15 5.26
N LEU A 6 18.38 -2.83 6.37
CA LEU A 6 17.33 -3.34 7.25
C LEU A 6 17.33 -2.53 8.54
N ILE A 7 16.23 -1.87 8.87
CA ILE A 7 16.07 -1.11 10.10
C ILE A 7 15.00 -1.80 10.93
N LEU A 8 15.41 -2.36 12.07
CA LEU A 8 14.53 -3.07 12.98
C LEU A 8 14.06 -2.18 14.13
N PRO A 9 12.85 -2.40 14.65
CA PRO A 9 12.34 -1.67 15.81
C PRO A 9 13.10 -2.06 17.08
N PRO A 10 12.93 -1.32 18.19
CA PRO A 10 13.47 -1.70 19.49
C PRO A 10 13.11 -3.13 19.93
N LYS A 11 11.94 -3.63 19.51
CA LYS A 11 11.45 -4.98 19.78
C LYS A 11 11.10 -5.70 18.49
N PHE A 12 11.82 -6.76 18.19
CA PHE A 12 11.56 -7.63 17.05
C PHE A 12 11.79 -9.09 17.45
N SER A 13 11.10 -10.01 16.78
CA SER A 13 11.42 -11.43 16.92
C SER A 13 12.59 -11.81 16.01
N PHE A 14 13.41 -12.78 16.45
CA PHE A 14 14.47 -13.35 15.60
C PHE A 14 13.92 -13.83 14.25
N LEU A 15 12.71 -14.41 14.26
CA LEU A 15 12.01 -14.86 13.06
C LEU A 15 11.73 -13.72 12.08
N GLU A 16 11.21 -12.58 12.54
CA GLU A 16 10.93 -11.41 11.68
C GLU A 16 12.20 -10.81 11.06
N MET A 17 13.31 -10.83 11.79
CA MET A 17 14.61 -10.45 11.24
C MET A 17 15.04 -11.41 10.13
N MET A 18 14.99 -12.72 10.40
CA MET A 18 15.42 -13.73 9.43
C MET A 18 14.52 -13.77 8.18
N TRP A 19 13.22 -13.50 8.32
CA TRP A 19 12.28 -13.34 7.21
C TRP A 19 12.60 -12.18 6.26
N ARG A 20 13.54 -11.30 6.62
CA ARG A 20 14.02 -10.20 5.76
C ARG A 20 15.46 -10.42 5.30
N ILE A 21 16.30 -10.98 6.16
CA ILE A 21 17.69 -11.31 5.82
C ILE A 21 17.74 -12.46 4.81
N CYS A 22 17.10 -13.60 5.10
CA CYS A 22 17.13 -14.78 4.23
C CYS A 22 16.69 -14.50 2.78
N PRO A 23 15.54 -13.85 2.51
CA PRO A 23 15.14 -13.58 1.12
C PRO A 23 16.08 -12.60 0.42
N ALA A 24 16.60 -11.58 1.12
CA ALA A 24 17.60 -10.68 0.54
C ALA A 24 18.85 -11.45 0.10
N LEU A 25 19.38 -12.32 0.96
CA LEU A 25 20.55 -13.14 0.65
C LEU A 25 20.27 -14.16 -0.45
N ALA A 26 19.11 -14.83 -0.41
CA ALA A 26 18.70 -15.80 -1.44
C ALA A 26 18.62 -15.16 -2.83
N MET A 27 18.21 -13.89 -2.90
CA MET A 27 18.13 -13.12 -4.15
C MET A 27 19.45 -12.42 -4.52
N GLY A 28 20.56 -12.78 -3.86
CA GLY A 28 21.90 -12.29 -4.16
C GLY A 28 22.19 -10.87 -3.69
N CYS A 29 21.42 -10.34 -2.73
CA CYS A 29 21.67 -9.02 -2.14
C CYS A 29 22.62 -9.13 -0.94
N THR A 30 23.32 -8.04 -0.64
CA THR A 30 24.02 -7.85 0.64
C THR A 30 23.14 -7.06 1.60
N VAL A 31 23.27 -7.34 2.90
CA VAL A 31 22.43 -6.76 3.94
C VAL A 31 23.26 -5.94 4.92
N VAL A 32 22.77 -4.74 5.23
CA VAL A 32 23.24 -3.90 6.34
C VAL A 32 22.08 -3.75 7.32
N ALA A 33 22.14 -4.45 8.45
CA ALA A 33 21.12 -4.43 9.48
C ALA A 33 21.49 -3.44 10.59
N LEU A 34 20.68 -2.40 10.77
CA LEU A 34 20.71 -1.52 11.93
C LEU A 34 19.80 -2.08 13.01
N VAL A 35 20.39 -2.36 14.18
CA VAL A 35 19.73 -3.03 15.29
C VAL A 35 19.82 -2.21 16.58
N PRO A 36 18.82 -2.30 17.46
CA PRO A 36 18.83 -1.59 18.74
C PRO A 36 19.92 -2.14 19.66
N LEU A 37 20.51 -1.25 20.48
CA LEU A 37 21.56 -1.56 21.45
C LEU A 37 21.20 -2.67 22.45
N ALA A 38 19.90 -2.83 22.75
CA ALA A 38 19.41 -3.78 23.73
C ALA A 38 19.36 -5.24 23.25
N SER A 39 19.58 -5.52 21.96
CA SER A 39 19.38 -6.85 21.38
C SER A 39 20.71 -7.49 20.93
N PRO A 40 21.24 -8.49 21.64
CA PRO A 40 22.50 -9.16 21.27
C PRO A 40 22.35 -10.17 20.12
N THR A 41 21.14 -10.67 19.84
CA THR A 41 20.92 -11.75 18.87
C THR A 41 21.46 -11.48 17.45
N PRO A 42 21.32 -10.27 16.87
CA PRO A 42 21.89 -9.96 15.57
C PRO A 42 23.42 -9.93 15.57
N LEU A 43 24.05 -9.55 16.68
CA LEU A 43 25.52 -9.56 16.82
C LEU A 43 26.04 -11.00 16.85
N LEU A 44 25.32 -11.89 17.54
CA LEU A 44 25.62 -13.33 17.50
C LEU A 44 25.48 -13.89 16.07
N LEU A 45 24.44 -13.51 15.34
CA LEU A 45 24.28 -13.90 13.94
C LEU A 45 25.46 -13.42 13.07
N ALA A 46 25.94 -12.19 13.29
CA ALA A 46 27.11 -11.65 12.60
C ALA A 46 28.39 -12.43 12.93
N GLN A 47 28.58 -12.82 14.20
CA GLN A 47 29.71 -13.66 14.61
C GLN A 47 29.66 -15.03 13.92
N LEU A 48 28.51 -15.71 13.97
CA LEU A 48 28.32 -17.01 13.32
C LEU A 48 28.53 -16.94 11.80
N ALA A 49 28.05 -15.86 11.17
CA ALA A 49 28.28 -15.63 9.75
C ALA A 49 29.76 -15.45 9.41
N GLY A 50 30.54 -14.82 10.31
CA GLY A 50 32.00 -14.69 10.17
C GLY A 50 32.75 -16.02 10.35
N GLU A 51 32.30 -16.87 11.26
CA GLU A 51 32.89 -18.20 11.49
C GLU A 51 32.62 -19.18 10.33
N LEU A 52 31.47 -19.06 9.67
CA LEU A 52 31.03 -19.95 8.58
C LEU A 52 31.47 -19.50 7.17
N GLY A 53 31.90 -18.24 7.00
CA GLY A 53 31.89 -17.59 5.68
C GLY A 53 33.23 -17.48 4.95
N SER A 54 33.26 -17.90 3.67
CA SER A 54 34.34 -17.60 2.69
C SER A 54 34.20 -16.23 2.00
N PHE A 55 33.15 -15.45 2.30
CA PHE A 55 32.81 -14.19 1.63
C PHE A 55 32.54 -13.06 2.63
N PRO A 56 33.54 -12.23 2.97
CA PRO A 56 33.38 -11.14 3.92
C PRO A 56 32.41 -10.07 3.39
N GLY A 57 31.55 -9.54 4.27
CA GLY A 57 30.69 -8.37 3.98
C GLY A 57 29.29 -8.66 3.42
N ILE A 58 28.87 -9.92 3.32
CA ILE A 58 27.50 -10.29 2.88
C ILE A 58 26.44 -9.82 3.90
N ILE A 59 26.72 -9.98 5.19
CA ILE A 59 25.90 -9.52 6.31
C ILE A 59 26.73 -8.55 7.14
N ASN A 60 26.23 -7.33 7.31
CA ASN A 60 26.83 -6.31 8.16
C ASN A 60 25.80 -5.92 9.22
N VAL A 61 26.17 -5.98 10.50
CA VAL A 61 25.27 -5.63 11.60
C VAL A 61 25.85 -4.43 12.33
N ILE A 62 25.05 -3.38 12.44
CA ILE A 62 25.39 -2.13 13.12
C ILE A 62 24.46 -2.00 14.31
N SER A 63 25.02 -1.93 15.52
CA SER A 63 24.26 -1.66 16.73
C SER A 63 24.33 -0.17 17.06
N GLY A 64 23.17 0.47 17.25
CA GLY A 64 23.14 1.90 17.54
C GLY A 64 21.73 2.46 17.78
N PRO A 65 21.62 3.77 18.06
CA PRO A 65 20.34 4.42 18.27
C PRO A 65 19.52 4.53 16.98
N ALA A 66 18.19 4.67 17.12
CA ALA A 66 17.26 4.82 16.00
C ALA A 66 17.56 6.05 15.11
N SER A 67 18.29 7.05 15.62
CA SER A 67 18.74 8.21 14.86
C SER A 67 19.69 7.88 13.70
N LEU A 68 20.34 6.71 13.71
CA LEU A 68 21.13 6.22 12.58
C LEU A 68 20.27 5.69 11.42
N GLY A 69 18.98 5.44 11.66
CA GLY A 69 18.06 4.90 10.66
C GLY A 69 17.99 5.76 9.39
N PRO A 70 17.66 7.07 9.50
CA PRO A 70 17.67 7.98 8.36
C PRO A 70 19.03 8.07 7.66
N ALA A 71 20.15 8.06 8.41
CA ALA A 71 21.48 8.12 7.83
C ALA A 71 21.82 6.89 6.98
N LEU A 72 21.48 5.69 7.47
CA LEU A 72 21.61 4.44 6.68
C LEU A 72 20.71 4.48 5.45
N ALA A 73 19.49 4.99 5.61
CA ALA A 73 18.49 4.96 4.56
C ALA A 73 18.80 5.93 3.40
N SER A 74 19.42 7.07 3.70
CA SER A 74 19.86 8.05 2.72
C SER A 74 21.23 7.73 2.10
N TRP A 75 21.88 6.64 2.51
CA TRP A 75 23.23 6.33 2.02
C TRP A 75 23.20 5.93 0.52
N PRO A 76 24.00 6.56 -0.36
CA PRO A 76 23.92 6.33 -1.82
C PRO A 76 24.15 4.88 -2.28
N GLY A 77 24.87 4.09 -1.47
CA GLY A 77 25.10 2.67 -1.74
C GLY A 77 23.86 1.79 -1.53
N VAL A 78 22.89 2.23 -0.73
CA VAL A 78 21.71 1.45 -0.36
C VAL A 78 20.62 1.60 -1.43
N GLN A 79 20.19 0.48 -1.99
CA GLN A 79 19.19 0.48 -3.06
C GLN A 79 17.77 0.27 -2.54
N LYS A 80 17.61 -0.45 -1.43
CA LYS A 80 16.33 -0.67 -0.77
C LYS A 80 16.50 -0.59 0.74
N VAL A 81 15.54 0.01 1.41
CA VAL A 81 15.43 0.06 2.87
C VAL A 81 14.17 -0.69 3.25
N ALA A 82 14.30 -1.72 4.09
CA ALA A 82 13.18 -2.38 4.76
C ALA A 82 13.11 -1.85 6.20
N PHE A 83 12.11 -1.04 6.49
CA PHE A 83 11.89 -0.45 7.81
C PHE A 83 10.72 -1.11 8.52
N CYS A 84 10.93 -1.42 9.79
CA CYS A 84 9.92 -1.98 10.68
C CYS A 84 9.85 -1.13 11.95
N GLY A 85 8.65 -0.70 12.35
CA GLY A 85 8.52 0.09 13.57
C GLY A 85 7.22 0.86 13.69
N ALA A 86 7.26 1.94 14.46
CA ALA A 86 6.10 2.78 14.72
C ALA A 86 5.69 3.58 13.48
N ILE A 87 4.38 3.88 13.37
CA ILE A 87 3.82 4.59 12.21
C ILE A 87 4.46 5.97 12.04
N GLU A 88 4.66 6.73 13.13
CA GLU A 88 5.24 8.07 13.07
C GLU A 88 6.70 8.08 12.61
N GLU A 89 7.49 7.09 13.04
CA GLU A 89 8.88 6.93 12.58
C GLU A 89 8.92 6.58 11.09
N GLY A 90 8.01 5.71 10.64
CA GLY A 90 7.83 5.39 9.22
C GLY A 90 7.44 6.61 8.38
N ARG A 91 6.52 7.45 8.89
CA ARG A 91 6.13 8.73 8.25
C ARG A 91 7.30 9.70 8.17
N ALA A 92 8.07 9.85 9.26
CA ALA A 92 9.26 10.69 9.27
C ALA A 92 10.30 10.18 8.26
N LEU A 93 10.60 8.89 8.25
CA LEU A 93 11.54 8.28 7.31
C LEU A 93 11.09 8.46 5.85
N ARG A 94 9.80 8.29 5.57
CA ARG A 94 9.22 8.52 4.24
C ARG A 94 9.35 9.97 3.78
N ARG A 95 9.25 10.94 4.69
CA ARG A 95 9.50 12.38 4.39
C ARG A 95 10.97 12.62 4.06
N THR A 96 11.86 12.04 4.85
CA THR A 96 13.31 12.20 4.64
C THR A 96 13.78 11.56 3.33
N LEU A 97 13.18 10.44 2.92
CA LEU A 97 13.48 9.75 1.66
C LEU A 97 12.57 10.17 0.49
N ALA A 98 11.77 11.22 0.64
CA ALA A 98 11.01 11.76 -0.47
C ALA A 98 11.98 12.52 -1.40
N GLY A 99 11.90 12.28 -2.71
CA GLY A 99 12.84 12.91 -3.66
C GLY A 99 14.16 12.15 -3.82
N GLU A 100 14.63 11.50 -2.75
CA GLU A 100 15.99 10.95 -2.67
C GLU A 100 16.06 9.55 -2.05
N GLY A 101 17.08 8.78 -2.40
CA GLY A 101 17.46 7.60 -1.63
C GLY A 101 16.85 6.26 -2.06
N ALA A 102 16.93 5.27 -1.18
CA ALA A 102 16.58 3.88 -1.46
C ALA A 102 15.08 3.67 -1.75
N GLU A 103 14.72 2.52 -2.33
CA GLU A 103 13.32 2.09 -2.34
C GLU A 103 12.88 1.72 -0.92
N LEU A 104 11.83 2.36 -0.41
CA LEU A 104 11.40 2.18 0.97
C LEU A 104 10.27 1.15 1.05
N GLY A 105 10.50 0.05 1.77
CA GLY A 105 9.48 -0.87 2.24
C GLY A 105 9.16 -0.58 3.71
N LEU A 106 7.89 -0.36 4.01
CA LEU A 106 7.39 -0.04 5.34
C LEU A 106 6.52 -1.20 5.85
N ALA A 107 6.84 -1.73 7.02
CA ALA A 107 5.98 -2.59 7.82
C ALA A 107 5.76 -1.92 9.18
N LEU A 108 4.56 -1.38 9.38
CA LEU A 108 4.29 -0.42 10.45
C LEU A 108 3.13 -0.86 11.35
N GLY A 109 3.25 -0.47 12.61
CA GLY A 109 2.26 -0.78 13.64
C GLY A 109 2.35 -2.23 14.12
N THR A 110 1.88 -2.44 15.34
CA THR A 110 1.90 -3.74 16.01
C THR A 110 0.53 -4.14 16.57
N GLU A 111 -0.46 -3.25 16.51
CA GLU A 111 -1.85 -3.55 16.86
C GLU A 111 -2.43 -4.67 15.96
N SER A 112 -3.07 -5.65 16.59
CA SER A 112 -3.84 -6.69 15.91
C SER A 112 -5.34 -6.50 16.15
N LEU A 113 -6.15 -6.97 15.21
CA LEU A 113 -7.61 -6.94 15.32
C LEU A 113 -8.17 -8.36 15.51
N LEU A 114 -9.20 -8.49 16.35
CA LEU A 114 -9.97 -9.72 16.51
C LEU A 114 -11.48 -9.43 16.43
N LEU A 115 -12.16 -10.18 15.58
CA LEU A 115 -13.61 -10.18 15.40
C LEU A 115 -14.20 -11.49 15.93
N LEU A 116 -15.19 -11.37 16.80
CA LEU A 116 -15.93 -12.49 17.38
C LEU A 116 -17.42 -12.34 17.09
N THR A 117 -18.03 -13.35 16.48
CA THR A 117 -19.45 -13.32 16.10
C THR A 117 -20.30 -14.24 16.97
N ASP A 118 -19.97 -15.51 17.03
CA ASP A 118 -20.64 -16.52 17.84
C ASP A 118 -19.77 -17.00 19.01
N SER A 119 -20.31 -17.91 19.82
CA SER A 119 -19.61 -18.49 20.97
C SER A 119 -18.60 -19.57 20.55
N ALA A 120 -17.72 -19.25 19.59
CA ALA A 120 -16.68 -20.17 19.14
C ALA A 120 -15.83 -20.63 20.35
N GLY A 121 -15.85 -21.94 20.62
CA GLY A 121 -15.33 -22.54 21.86
C GLY A 121 -13.85 -22.28 22.19
N GLY A 122 -13.04 -21.84 21.21
CA GLY A 122 -11.61 -21.51 21.37
C GLY A 122 -11.29 -20.01 21.36
N ALA A 123 -12.27 -19.13 21.16
CA ALA A 123 -11.98 -17.74 20.87
C ALA A 123 -11.44 -16.93 22.07
N VAL A 124 -11.85 -17.26 23.30
CA VAL A 124 -11.33 -16.58 24.51
C VAL A 124 -9.84 -16.86 24.69
N GLU A 125 -9.39 -18.11 24.49
CA GLU A 125 -7.96 -18.43 24.52
C GLU A 125 -7.22 -17.76 23.37
N GLY A 126 -7.82 -17.71 22.17
CA GLY A 126 -7.27 -16.96 21.04
C GLY A 126 -7.07 -15.47 21.33
N VAL A 127 -8.04 -14.83 22.01
CA VAL A 127 -7.93 -13.43 22.47
C VAL A 127 -6.79 -13.27 23.46
N VAL A 128 -6.68 -14.20 24.42
CA VAL A 128 -5.66 -14.15 25.47
C VAL A 128 -4.26 -14.31 24.88
N ASP A 129 -4.09 -15.28 23.97
CA ASP A 129 -2.84 -15.50 23.23
C ASP A 129 -2.48 -14.28 22.37
N ALA A 130 -3.46 -13.63 21.76
CA ALA A 130 -3.27 -12.45 20.91
C ALA A 130 -2.94 -11.16 21.68
N ALA A 131 -3.51 -11.01 22.87
CA ALA A 131 -3.43 -9.76 23.64
C ALA A 131 -2.31 -9.76 24.67
N TRP A 132 -2.10 -10.89 25.34
CA TRP A 132 -1.31 -10.97 26.57
C TRP A 132 -0.16 -11.97 26.51
N SER A 133 -0.07 -12.81 25.48
CA SER A 133 1.14 -13.61 25.29
C SER A 133 2.34 -12.71 25.06
N ASP A 134 3.50 -13.10 25.59
CA ASP A 134 4.79 -12.45 25.32
C ASP A 134 5.14 -12.40 23.81
N ARG A 135 4.59 -13.33 23.03
CA ARG A 135 4.71 -13.39 21.56
C ARG A 135 3.95 -12.28 20.82
N SER A 136 3.11 -11.53 21.52
CA SER A 136 2.25 -10.50 20.93
C SER A 136 3.05 -9.23 20.63
N PRO A 137 3.09 -8.79 19.36
CA PRO A 137 3.89 -7.62 18.98
C PRO A 137 3.31 -6.30 19.51
N GLY A 138 2.01 -6.24 19.79
CA GLY A 138 1.29 -5.04 20.21
C GLY A 138 -0.01 -5.33 20.96
N GLY A 139 -0.83 -4.30 21.18
CA GLY A 139 -2.14 -4.45 21.82
C GLY A 139 -3.20 -5.02 20.86
N LEU A 140 -4.38 -5.30 21.41
CA LEU A 140 -5.48 -5.93 20.67
C LEU A 140 -6.72 -5.04 20.64
N ARG A 141 -7.30 -4.89 19.46
CA ARG A 141 -8.67 -4.39 19.31
C ARG A 141 -9.63 -5.56 19.13
N LEU A 142 -10.60 -5.64 20.02
CA LEU A 142 -11.57 -6.72 20.11
C LEU A 142 -12.96 -6.18 19.72
N LEU A 143 -13.53 -6.76 18.66
CA LEU A 143 -14.90 -6.52 18.22
C LEU A 143 -15.72 -7.77 18.50
N VAL A 144 -16.79 -7.64 19.27
CA VAL A 144 -17.63 -8.76 19.71
C VAL A 144 -19.08 -8.51 19.34
N GLN A 145 -19.76 -9.51 18.78
CA GLN A 145 -21.17 -9.37 18.44
C GLN A 145 -22.02 -9.23 19.70
N GLU A 146 -23.00 -8.31 19.68
CA GLU A 146 -23.85 -8.00 20.85
C GLU A 146 -24.47 -9.25 21.50
N SER A 147 -24.82 -10.27 20.72
CA SER A 147 -25.44 -11.52 21.21
C SER A 147 -24.56 -12.33 22.17
N VAL A 148 -23.24 -12.22 22.06
CA VAL A 148 -22.27 -12.99 22.86
C VAL A 148 -21.41 -12.10 23.74
N TRP A 149 -21.73 -10.79 23.79
CA TRP A 149 -20.97 -9.78 24.51
C TRP A 149 -20.77 -10.11 25.99
N ASP A 150 -21.88 -10.26 26.74
CA ASP A 150 -21.84 -10.43 28.20
C ASP A 150 -21.07 -11.70 28.59
N GLU A 151 -21.34 -12.82 27.90
CA GLU A 151 -20.67 -14.09 28.17
C GLU A 151 -19.18 -14.04 27.83
N THR A 152 -18.80 -13.42 26.71
CA THR A 152 -17.40 -13.28 26.31
C THR A 152 -16.64 -12.40 27.29
N MET A 153 -17.21 -11.26 27.68
CA MET A 153 -16.57 -10.34 28.64
C MET A 153 -16.36 -11.04 29.99
N LYS A 154 -17.36 -11.77 30.48
CA LYS A 154 -17.24 -12.52 31.75
C LYS A 154 -16.15 -13.59 31.69
N ARG A 155 -16.11 -14.41 30.63
CA ARG A 155 -15.07 -15.43 30.45
C ARG A 155 -13.68 -14.82 30.32
N LEU A 156 -13.57 -13.72 29.58
CA LEU A 156 -12.32 -13.01 29.39
C LEU A 156 -11.78 -12.45 30.71
N GLN A 157 -12.63 -11.82 31.52
CA GLN A 157 -12.24 -11.31 32.84
C GLN A 157 -11.73 -12.42 33.77
N VAL A 158 -12.42 -13.57 33.81
CA VAL A 158 -12.00 -14.74 34.59
C VAL A 158 -10.65 -15.27 34.10
N ARG A 159 -10.47 -15.40 32.78
CA ARG A 159 -9.24 -15.93 32.20
C ARG A 159 -8.07 -14.96 32.37
N MET A 160 -8.32 -13.66 32.29
CA MET A 160 -7.34 -12.60 32.51
C MET A 160 -6.82 -12.61 33.96
N GLY A 161 -7.68 -12.90 34.94
CA GLY A 161 -7.28 -13.06 36.34
C GLY A 161 -6.40 -14.29 36.62
N ARG A 162 -6.28 -15.24 35.67
CA ARG A 162 -5.44 -16.44 35.81
C ARG A 162 -4.07 -16.29 35.13
N LEU A 163 -3.80 -15.16 34.49
CA LEU A 163 -2.52 -14.94 33.81
C LEU A 163 -1.40 -14.77 34.83
N ARG A 164 -0.30 -15.48 34.60
CA ARG A 164 0.89 -15.41 35.45
C ARG A 164 1.89 -14.44 34.86
N GLY A 165 2.15 -13.35 35.57
CA GLY A 165 3.22 -12.41 35.23
C GLY A 165 4.50 -12.74 35.97
N GLY A 166 5.64 -12.58 35.29
CA GLY A 166 6.93 -12.90 35.88
C GLY A 166 8.09 -12.63 34.94
N GLN A 167 9.25 -13.19 35.28
CA GLN A 167 10.44 -13.09 34.42
C GLN A 167 10.29 -13.99 33.20
N GLU A 168 10.70 -13.50 32.03
CA GLU A 168 10.54 -14.17 30.72
C GLU A 168 11.25 -15.55 30.62
N VAL A 169 12.25 -15.81 31.47
CA VAL A 169 12.99 -17.09 31.49
C VAL A 169 12.23 -18.23 32.14
N ASP A 170 11.15 -17.95 32.87
CA ASP A 170 10.31 -18.99 33.48
C ASP A 170 9.24 -19.43 32.48
N GLY A 171 9.29 -20.69 32.05
CA GLY A 171 8.33 -21.26 31.10
C GLY A 171 6.88 -21.35 31.62
N ALA A 172 6.66 -21.08 32.90
CA ALA A 172 5.34 -20.94 33.50
C ALA A 172 4.76 -19.51 33.42
N VAL A 173 5.52 -18.53 32.93
CA VAL A 173 5.06 -17.13 32.82
C VAL A 173 4.33 -16.91 31.51
N ASP A 174 3.13 -16.32 31.59
CA ASP A 174 2.32 -15.96 30.43
C ASP A 174 2.66 -14.54 29.93
N MET A 175 3.02 -13.63 30.86
CA MET A 175 3.34 -12.23 30.60
C MET A 175 4.72 -11.81 31.16
N GLY A 176 5.63 -11.41 30.27
CA GLY A 176 6.94 -10.88 30.60
C GLY A 176 6.95 -9.43 31.10
N VAL A 177 8.09 -9.02 31.68
CA VAL A 177 8.35 -7.63 32.11
C VAL A 177 8.86 -6.83 30.92
N LYS A 178 8.21 -5.71 30.57
CA LYS A 178 8.62 -4.86 29.44
C LYS A 178 9.43 -3.64 29.88
N GLU A 179 10.15 -3.07 28.92
CA GLU A 179 10.90 -1.82 29.05
C GLU A 179 10.06 -0.68 29.66
N PRO A 180 10.67 0.20 30.51
CA PRO A 180 10.00 1.33 31.14
C PRO A 180 9.17 2.22 30.21
N THR A 181 9.62 2.45 28.97
CA THR A 181 8.93 3.32 28.00
C THR A 181 7.56 2.76 27.59
N ALA A 182 7.48 1.45 27.36
CA ALA A 182 6.22 0.78 27.02
C ALA A 182 5.24 0.81 28.19
N TYR A 183 5.75 0.68 29.43
CA TYR A 183 4.93 0.81 30.64
C TYR A 183 4.31 2.21 30.78
N ILE A 184 5.10 3.27 30.57
CA ILE A 184 4.63 4.66 30.64
C ILE A 184 3.54 4.90 29.58
N LEU A 185 3.78 4.44 28.34
CA LEU A 185 2.83 4.59 27.24
C LEU A 185 1.48 3.89 27.54
N ALA A 186 1.53 2.64 28.02
CA ALA A 186 0.32 1.91 28.40
C ALA A 186 -0.43 2.58 29.56
N ARG A 187 0.29 3.07 30.59
CA ARG A 187 -0.32 3.79 31.72
C ARG A 187 -1.00 5.09 31.27
N ASN A 188 -0.33 5.90 30.46
CA ASN A 188 -0.89 7.14 29.92
C ASN A 188 -2.16 6.87 29.11
N TYR A 189 -2.17 5.80 28.31
CA TYR A 189 -3.33 5.38 27.54
C TYR A 189 -4.52 5.01 28.44
N VAL A 190 -4.28 4.27 29.53
CA VAL A 190 -5.32 3.88 30.50
C VAL A 190 -5.90 5.09 31.23
N GLU A 191 -5.04 6.02 31.66
CA GLU A 191 -5.48 7.25 32.33
C GLU A 191 -6.35 8.12 31.40
N GLU A 192 -5.98 8.23 30.14
CA GLU A 192 -6.75 8.98 29.13
C GLU A 192 -8.08 8.28 28.79
N ALA A 193 -8.08 6.95 28.66
CA ALA A 193 -9.30 6.19 28.45
C ALA A 193 -10.30 6.37 29.61
N ARG A 194 -9.83 6.40 30.87
CA ARG A 194 -10.69 6.67 32.04
C ARG A 194 -11.30 8.07 32.00
N LYS A 195 -10.54 9.09 31.59
CA LYS A 195 -11.05 10.47 31.43
C LYS A 195 -12.14 10.54 30.36
N GLN A 196 -12.05 9.72 29.32
CA GLN A 196 -13.03 9.61 28.24
C GLN A 196 -14.26 8.74 28.61
N GLY A 197 -14.37 8.30 29.87
CA GLY A 197 -15.53 7.55 30.39
C GLY A 197 -15.46 6.04 30.15
N ALA A 198 -14.30 5.50 29.76
CA ALA A 198 -14.16 4.06 29.57
C ALA A 198 -14.21 3.29 30.89
N GLN A 199 -14.81 2.12 30.86
CA GLN A 199 -14.72 1.14 31.93
C GLN A 199 -13.40 0.37 31.76
N VAL A 200 -12.54 0.40 32.78
CA VAL A 200 -11.23 -0.25 32.75
C VAL A 200 -11.17 -1.36 33.78
N PHE A 201 -10.90 -2.58 33.33
CA PHE A 201 -10.69 -3.76 34.17
C PHE A 201 -9.21 -4.16 34.14
N GLN A 202 -8.58 -4.27 35.30
CA GLN A 202 -7.17 -4.67 35.46
C GLN A 202 -7.08 -5.84 36.43
N ALA A 203 -6.25 -6.84 36.11
CA ALA A 203 -6.02 -7.98 37.00
C ALA A 203 -5.31 -7.52 38.28
N SER A 204 -5.80 -7.96 39.44
CA SER A 204 -5.48 -7.38 40.75
C SER A 204 -4.25 -7.99 41.43
N GLU A 205 -3.87 -9.23 41.09
CA GLU A 205 -2.83 -10.01 41.76
C GLU A 205 -1.59 -10.15 40.86
N MET A 206 -0.81 -9.07 40.72
CA MET A 206 0.44 -9.11 39.95
C MET A 206 1.61 -8.63 40.80
N PRO A 207 2.82 -9.21 40.61
CA PRO A 207 3.98 -8.86 41.41
C PRO A 207 4.29 -7.37 41.32
N SER A 208 4.58 -6.74 42.47
CA SER A 208 4.93 -5.31 42.61
C SER A 208 6.32 -4.95 42.04
N VAL A 209 6.85 -5.77 41.13
CA VAL A 209 8.16 -5.60 40.50
C VAL A 209 7.98 -4.62 39.33
N SER A 210 8.31 -3.36 39.58
CA SER A 210 8.39 -2.33 38.55
C SER A 210 9.51 -2.66 37.55
N PRO A 211 9.31 -2.49 36.23
CA PRO A 211 8.12 -1.98 35.53
C PRO A 211 7.25 -3.09 34.91
N PHE A 212 6.21 -3.54 35.61
CA PHE A 212 5.22 -4.51 35.09
C PHE A 212 3.87 -3.83 34.85
N CYS A 213 3.26 -4.01 33.68
CA CYS A 213 1.93 -3.50 33.35
C CYS A 213 0.91 -4.63 33.45
N PRO A 214 -0.15 -4.52 34.28
CA PRO A 214 -1.16 -5.56 34.38
C PRO A 214 -1.95 -5.70 33.06
N PRO A 215 -2.37 -6.92 32.71
CA PRO A 215 -3.29 -7.11 31.58
C PRO A 215 -4.55 -6.27 31.84
N THR A 216 -4.92 -5.46 30.85
CA THR A 216 -5.96 -4.44 31.01
C THR A 216 -6.97 -4.54 29.88
N LEU A 217 -8.25 -4.60 30.25
CA LEU A 217 -9.39 -4.60 29.34
C LEU A 217 -10.12 -3.26 29.45
N ILE A 218 -10.30 -2.57 28.32
CA ILE A 218 -10.93 -1.25 28.20
C ILE A 218 -12.21 -1.41 27.40
N ILE A 219 -13.33 -0.95 27.97
CA ILE A 219 -14.68 -1.14 27.45
C ILE A 219 -15.42 0.20 27.40
N GLY A 220 -16.28 0.38 26.40
CA GLY A 220 -17.24 1.49 26.38
C GLY A 220 -16.66 2.81 25.87
N LEU A 221 -15.56 2.77 25.13
CA LEU A 221 -15.07 3.95 24.42
C LEU A 221 -15.95 4.26 23.21
N PRO A 222 -16.41 5.52 23.04
CA PRO A 222 -17.07 5.95 21.81
C PRO A 222 -16.14 5.77 20.60
N PRO A 223 -16.63 5.35 19.42
CA PRO A 223 -15.80 5.16 18.22
C PRO A 223 -15.04 6.42 17.76
N ALA A 224 -15.59 7.60 18.05
CA ALA A 224 -14.98 8.89 17.71
C ALA A 224 -13.94 9.38 18.74
N SER A 225 -13.73 8.65 19.84
CA SER A 225 -12.81 9.06 20.90
C SER A 225 -11.34 8.98 20.44
N PRO A 226 -10.44 9.87 20.91
CA PRO A 226 -9.03 9.83 20.54
C PRO A 226 -8.37 8.48 20.86
N CYS A 227 -8.69 7.87 22.01
CA CYS A 227 -8.20 6.53 22.35
C CYS A 227 -8.72 5.47 21.37
N ALA A 228 -9.99 5.56 20.94
CA ALA A 228 -10.57 4.68 19.94
C ALA A 228 -9.95 4.84 18.54
N GLN A 229 -9.25 5.93 18.24
CA GLN A 229 -8.54 6.11 16.97
C GLN A 229 -7.04 5.80 17.06
N ALA A 230 -6.44 5.98 18.24
CA ALA A 230 -5.04 5.68 18.49
C ALA A 230 -4.72 4.17 18.40
N GLU A 231 -3.45 3.86 18.20
CA GLU A 231 -2.92 2.49 18.28
C GLU A 231 -2.99 1.99 19.72
N VAL A 232 -3.49 0.78 19.92
CA VAL A 232 -3.62 0.16 21.25
C VAL A 232 -2.27 -0.44 21.65
N PRO A 233 -1.64 0.04 22.74
CA PRO A 233 -0.38 -0.53 23.18
C PRO A 233 -0.57 -1.83 23.94
N TRP A 234 0.45 -2.68 23.91
CA TRP A 234 0.49 -3.87 24.77
C TRP A 234 0.70 -3.44 26.24
N PRO A 235 0.04 -4.07 27.24
CA PRO A 235 -0.85 -5.24 27.21
C PRO A 235 -2.35 -4.88 27.28
N LEU A 236 -2.78 -3.88 26.51
CA LEU A 236 -4.16 -3.39 26.55
C LEU A 236 -5.03 -4.07 25.50
N VAL A 237 -6.28 -4.34 25.87
CA VAL A 237 -7.35 -4.78 24.97
C VAL A 237 -8.45 -3.74 24.95
N MET A 238 -8.80 -3.22 23.78
CA MET A 238 -9.98 -2.37 23.61
C MET A 238 -11.13 -3.19 23.04
N ALA A 239 -12.19 -3.39 23.82
CA ALA A 239 -13.37 -4.13 23.41
C ALA A 239 -14.52 -3.19 23.00
N SER A 240 -15.16 -3.50 21.87
CA SER A 240 -16.35 -2.81 21.36
C SER A 240 -17.35 -3.80 20.75
N ALA A 241 -18.63 -3.46 20.83
CA ALA A 241 -19.70 -4.31 20.33
C ALA A 241 -20.06 -3.97 18.88
N PHE A 242 -20.60 -4.94 18.13
CA PHE A 242 -21.23 -4.71 16.82
C PHE A 242 -22.47 -5.59 16.65
N ARG A 243 -23.37 -5.25 15.72
CA ARG A 243 -24.62 -5.99 15.47
C ARG A 243 -24.56 -6.88 14.25
N THR A 244 -24.00 -6.36 13.16
CA THR A 244 -24.01 -7.02 11.85
C THR A 244 -22.62 -7.12 11.24
N ALA A 245 -22.42 -8.10 10.35
CA ALA A 245 -21.17 -8.26 9.61
C ALA A 245 -20.80 -7.00 8.81
N LYS A 246 -21.79 -6.35 8.20
CA LYS A 246 -21.59 -5.10 7.44
C LYS A 246 -21.11 -3.95 8.33
N GLU A 247 -21.70 -3.82 9.52
CA GLU A 247 -21.26 -2.85 10.52
C GLU A 247 -19.83 -3.14 10.98
N ALA A 248 -19.50 -4.40 11.28
CA ALA A 248 -18.14 -4.79 11.64
C ALA A 248 -17.13 -4.43 10.56
N LEU A 249 -17.44 -4.73 9.29
CA LEU A 249 -16.60 -4.36 8.15
C LEU A 249 -16.46 -2.84 8.01
N ALA A 250 -17.54 -2.07 8.21
CA ALA A 250 -17.49 -0.61 8.15
C ALA A 250 -16.61 -0.02 9.26
N ILE A 251 -16.74 -0.50 10.51
CA ILE A 251 -15.93 -0.07 11.64
C ILE A 251 -14.45 -0.36 11.37
N VAL A 252 -14.14 -1.60 10.96
CA VAL A 252 -12.76 -2.04 10.75
C VAL A 252 -12.11 -1.37 9.55
N ASN A 253 -12.78 -1.40 8.39
CA ASN A 253 -12.23 -0.83 7.17
C ASN A 253 -12.18 0.70 7.24
N GLY A 254 -12.97 1.35 8.10
CA GLY A 254 -12.88 2.78 8.39
C GLY A 254 -11.63 3.17 9.20
N THR A 255 -10.92 2.22 9.81
CA THR A 255 -9.64 2.52 10.47
C THR A 255 -8.53 2.71 9.44
N PRO A 256 -7.56 3.62 9.68
CA PRO A 256 -6.45 3.85 8.75
C PRO A 256 -5.40 2.72 8.79
N ARG A 257 -5.58 1.72 9.66
CA ARG A 257 -4.66 0.59 9.87
C ARG A 257 -5.14 -0.65 9.12
N GLY A 258 -4.20 -1.52 8.78
CA GLY A 258 -4.43 -2.60 7.82
C GLY A 258 -3.43 -3.76 7.91
N GLY A 259 -2.93 -4.06 9.11
CA GLY A 259 -1.91 -5.09 9.35
C GLY A 259 -2.48 -6.51 9.32
N SER A 260 -2.86 -7.00 10.50
CA SER A 260 -3.36 -8.35 10.71
C SER A 260 -4.71 -8.38 11.44
N ALA A 261 -5.54 -9.36 11.10
CA ALA A 261 -6.82 -9.58 11.76
C ALA A 261 -7.11 -11.06 11.98
N SER A 262 -7.95 -11.37 12.96
CA SER A 262 -8.50 -12.72 13.19
C SER A 262 -10.02 -12.66 13.27
N VAL A 263 -10.68 -13.64 12.66
CA VAL A 263 -12.14 -13.78 12.61
C VAL A 263 -12.51 -15.11 13.26
N TRP A 264 -13.33 -15.04 14.29
CA TRP A 264 -13.80 -16.20 15.06
C TRP A 264 -15.30 -16.37 14.85
N SER A 265 -15.65 -17.50 14.24
CA SER A 265 -17.00 -17.87 13.85
C SER A 265 -17.07 -19.37 13.59
N GLU A 266 -18.01 -20.08 14.19
CA GLU A 266 -18.34 -21.48 13.84
C GLU A 266 -19.01 -21.56 12.46
N ARG A 267 -19.69 -20.48 12.06
CA ARG A 267 -20.31 -20.37 10.73
C ARG A 267 -19.26 -20.01 9.68
N LEU A 268 -18.81 -21.00 8.90
CA LEU A 268 -17.79 -20.80 7.86
C LEU A 268 -18.18 -19.72 6.84
N GLY A 269 -19.44 -19.68 6.39
CA GLY A 269 -19.90 -18.67 5.41
C GLY A 269 -19.71 -17.23 5.91
N LEU A 270 -20.05 -16.98 7.17
CA LEU A 270 -19.85 -15.67 7.81
C LEU A 270 -18.37 -15.36 8.02
N ALA A 271 -17.59 -16.37 8.43
CA ALA A 271 -16.15 -16.24 8.62
C ALA A 271 -15.44 -15.85 7.32
N LEU A 272 -15.82 -16.48 6.21
CA LEU A 272 -15.31 -16.17 4.87
C LEU A 272 -15.79 -14.81 4.39
N GLU A 273 -17.07 -14.46 4.57
CA GLU A 273 -17.59 -13.12 4.21
C GLU A 273 -16.79 -12.00 4.90
N LEU A 274 -16.58 -12.11 6.21
CA LEU A 274 -15.75 -11.18 6.97
C LEU A 274 -14.29 -11.27 6.51
N GLY A 275 -13.74 -12.48 6.38
CA GLY A 275 -12.36 -12.71 5.99
C GLY A 275 -12.00 -12.06 4.64
N TYR A 276 -12.88 -12.19 3.65
CA TYR A 276 -12.74 -11.53 2.35
C TYR A 276 -12.98 -10.02 2.41
N GLY A 277 -13.99 -9.55 3.16
CA GLY A 277 -14.34 -8.13 3.24
C GLY A 277 -13.33 -7.25 3.99
N LEU A 278 -12.50 -7.83 4.85
CA LEU A 278 -11.52 -7.08 5.66
C LEU A 278 -10.35 -6.56 4.81
N GLN A 279 -10.10 -5.26 4.87
CA GLN A 279 -8.94 -4.62 4.24
C GLN A 279 -7.70 -4.76 5.13
N MET A 280 -7.12 -5.96 5.13
CA MET A 280 -5.98 -6.36 5.97
C MET A 280 -5.02 -7.21 5.14
N GLY A 281 -3.72 -7.15 5.43
CA GLY A 281 -2.74 -7.96 4.71
C GLY A 281 -2.76 -9.44 5.10
N THR A 282 -3.02 -9.73 6.38
CA THR A 282 -3.16 -11.12 6.88
C THR A 282 -4.45 -11.28 7.66
N VAL A 283 -5.22 -12.32 7.36
CA VAL A 283 -6.45 -12.66 8.09
C VAL A 283 -6.43 -14.13 8.49
N TRP A 284 -6.67 -14.41 9.76
CA TRP A 284 -6.82 -15.76 10.29
C TRP A 284 -8.28 -16.09 10.58
N ILE A 285 -8.78 -17.21 10.09
CA ILE A 285 -10.11 -17.72 10.48
C ILE A 285 -9.93 -18.78 11.57
N ASN A 286 -10.59 -18.58 12.72
CA ASN A 286 -10.55 -19.46 13.90
C ASN A 286 -9.14 -19.79 14.39
N ALA A 287 -8.20 -18.89 14.16
CA ALA A 287 -6.82 -18.96 14.62
C ALA A 287 -6.28 -17.54 14.82
N HIS A 288 -5.12 -17.42 15.45
CA HIS A 288 -4.42 -16.17 15.61
C HIS A 288 -2.92 -16.39 15.61
N GLY A 289 -2.16 -15.45 15.03
CA GLY A 289 -0.71 -15.41 15.16
C GLY A 289 0.04 -16.59 14.51
N LEU A 290 -0.57 -17.30 13.57
CA LEU A 290 0.11 -18.35 12.80
C LEU A 290 1.16 -17.71 11.89
N ARG A 291 2.38 -18.26 11.90
CA ARG A 291 3.55 -17.75 11.19
C ARG A 291 4.22 -18.88 10.42
N ASP A 292 4.26 -18.77 9.10
CA ASP A 292 4.97 -19.69 8.21
C ASP A 292 5.84 -18.86 7.23
N PRO A 293 7.16 -19.13 7.13
CA PRO A 293 8.04 -18.41 6.20
C PRO A 293 7.61 -18.50 4.73
N ALA A 294 6.86 -19.53 4.35
CA ALA A 294 6.37 -19.72 2.99
C ALA A 294 5.13 -18.86 2.69
N VAL A 295 4.48 -18.26 3.70
CA VAL A 295 3.26 -17.48 3.55
C VAL A 295 3.59 -15.98 3.58
N PRO A 296 3.10 -15.19 2.60
CA PRO A 296 3.34 -13.76 2.58
C PRO A 296 2.61 -13.06 3.73
N THR A 297 3.35 -12.23 4.48
CA THR A 297 2.86 -11.37 5.56
C THR A 297 3.17 -9.93 5.20
N GLY A 298 2.18 -9.05 5.30
CA GLY A 298 2.31 -7.63 4.98
C GLY A 298 1.15 -6.84 5.56
N GLY A 299 1.19 -5.53 5.34
CA GLY A 299 0.14 -4.60 5.74
C GLY A 299 -0.46 -3.86 4.54
N CYS A 300 -1.50 -3.08 4.83
CA CYS A 300 -2.03 -2.08 3.90
C CYS A 300 -2.36 -0.79 4.64
N LYS A 301 -2.73 0.26 3.88
CA LYS A 301 -2.98 1.61 4.41
C LYS A 301 -1.75 2.13 5.17
N GLU A 302 -1.94 2.63 6.40
CA GLU A 302 -0.84 3.16 7.21
C GLU A 302 0.03 2.08 7.87
N SER A 303 -0.42 0.82 7.88
CA SER A 303 0.41 -0.31 8.33
C SER A 303 1.52 -0.67 7.33
N GLY A 304 1.60 0.05 6.22
CA GLY A 304 2.69 -0.02 5.26
C GLY A 304 2.34 -0.83 4.02
N SER A 305 3.37 -1.08 3.21
CA SER A 305 3.22 -1.64 1.85
C SER A 305 4.29 -2.67 1.48
N SER A 306 5.09 -3.14 2.45
CA SER A 306 6.09 -4.19 2.20
C SER A 306 5.58 -5.58 2.55
N TRP A 307 6.02 -6.56 1.76
CA TRP A 307 5.72 -7.97 1.97
C TRP A 307 6.95 -8.74 2.44
N HIS A 308 6.73 -9.72 3.30
CA HIS A 308 7.77 -10.61 3.82
C HIS A 308 7.26 -12.05 3.81
N GLY A 309 8.16 -13.02 3.64
CA GLY A 309 7.76 -14.42 3.49
C GLY A 309 7.13 -14.73 2.13
N GLY A 310 7.15 -16.01 1.78
CA GLY A 310 6.66 -16.52 0.50
C GLY A 310 7.32 -15.88 -0.74
N LEU A 311 6.65 -16.02 -1.88
CA LEU A 311 7.12 -15.45 -3.16
C LEU A 311 7.03 -13.92 -3.16
N ASP A 312 5.99 -13.33 -2.57
CA ASP A 312 5.82 -11.87 -2.50
C ASP A 312 6.98 -11.20 -1.78
N GLY A 313 7.46 -11.79 -0.68
CA GLY A 313 8.64 -11.30 0.04
C GLY A 313 9.94 -11.41 -0.76
N LEU A 314 10.05 -12.35 -1.71
CA LEU A 314 11.21 -12.44 -2.62
C LEU A 314 11.18 -11.35 -3.69
N TYR A 315 10.00 -11.08 -4.26
CA TYR A 315 9.84 -10.04 -5.28
C TYR A 315 10.24 -8.65 -4.80
N GLU A 316 10.11 -8.38 -3.50
CA GLU A 316 10.58 -7.14 -2.87
C GLU A 316 12.08 -6.89 -3.07
N TYR A 317 12.87 -7.95 -3.29
CA TYR A 317 14.33 -7.87 -3.46
C TYR A 317 14.80 -7.99 -4.92
N LEU A 318 13.88 -8.22 -5.84
CA LEU A 318 14.13 -8.39 -7.26
C LEU A 318 13.93 -7.10 -8.04
N ARG A 319 14.53 -7.05 -9.24
CA ARG A 319 14.23 -6.05 -10.26
C ARG A 319 14.24 -6.73 -11.63
N PRO A 320 13.51 -6.19 -12.62
CA PRO A 320 13.63 -6.67 -13.99
C PRO A 320 15.08 -6.63 -14.46
N SER A 321 15.48 -7.67 -15.21
CA SER A 321 16.79 -7.72 -15.86
C SER A 321 16.86 -6.64 -16.92
N GLY A 322 18.00 -5.94 -17.02
CA GLY A 322 18.20 -4.87 -18.01
C GLY A 322 17.78 -3.47 -17.54
N THR A 323 17.11 -3.35 -16.38
CA THR A 323 16.83 -2.02 -15.81
C THR A 323 18.15 -1.26 -15.55
N PRO A 324 18.32 -0.05 -16.08
CA PRO A 324 19.57 0.69 -15.97
C PRO A 324 19.96 0.91 -14.51
N ALA A 325 21.27 0.89 -14.25
CA ALA A 325 21.80 1.18 -12.93
C ALA A 325 21.35 2.59 -12.52
N ARG A 326 20.83 2.73 -11.30
CA ARG A 326 20.37 4.01 -10.78
C ARG A 326 21.53 5.01 -10.85
N VAL A 327 21.32 6.10 -11.56
CA VAL A 327 22.19 7.26 -11.44
C VAL A 327 21.89 7.86 -10.06
N PRO A 328 22.87 7.99 -9.16
CA PRO A 328 22.68 8.67 -7.89
C PRO A 328 22.57 10.16 -8.17
N PHE A 329 21.41 10.59 -8.65
CA PHE A 329 21.12 12.01 -8.76
C PHE A 329 20.63 12.50 -7.41
N LEU A 330 21.43 13.34 -6.77
CA LEU A 330 21.06 14.12 -5.60
C LEU A 330 20.20 15.28 -6.11
N CYS A 331 18.97 15.39 -5.65
CA CYS A 331 18.16 16.56 -5.93
C CYS A 331 18.39 17.52 -4.75
N GLU A 332 19.59 18.10 -4.67
CA GLU A 332 20.10 18.81 -3.48
C GLU A 332 19.23 19.98 -2.98
N ASN A 333 18.18 20.39 -3.71
CA ASN A 333 17.39 21.58 -3.41
C ASN A 333 15.86 21.40 -3.54
N LEU A 334 15.33 20.17 -3.57
CA LEU A 334 13.87 20.02 -3.68
C LEU A 334 13.17 20.20 -2.34
N ASN A 335 12.61 21.39 -2.12
CA ASN A 335 11.74 21.62 -0.97
C ASN A 335 10.32 21.10 -1.24
N TYR A 336 9.96 20.01 -0.56
CA TYR A 336 8.63 19.39 -0.69
C TYR A 336 7.48 20.33 -0.28
N ASP A 337 7.74 21.29 0.61
CA ASP A 337 6.74 22.26 1.03
C ASP A 337 6.35 23.19 -0.11
N THR A 338 7.29 23.51 -1.01
CA THR A 338 7.09 24.42 -2.15
C THR A 338 6.89 23.72 -3.50
N PHE A 339 7.22 22.43 -3.61
CA PHE A 339 7.06 21.65 -4.85
C PHE A 339 5.61 21.68 -5.37
N GLY A 340 5.41 22.03 -6.64
CA GLY A 340 4.08 22.05 -7.28
C GLY A 340 3.14 23.16 -6.78
N LEU A 341 3.63 24.12 -5.97
CA LEU A 341 2.86 25.32 -5.60
C LEU A 341 2.89 26.39 -6.70
N ALA A 342 4.02 26.51 -7.40
CA ALA A 342 4.14 27.42 -8.53
C ALA A 342 3.56 26.76 -9.78
N VAL A 343 2.37 27.19 -10.19
CA VAL A 343 1.88 26.96 -11.54
C VAL A 343 2.45 28.10 -12.39
N PRO A 344 3.30 27.84 -13.40
CA PRO A 344 3.69 28.88 -14.34
C PRO A 344 2.41 29.52 -14.88
N PRO A 345 2.29 30.86 -14.93
CA PRO A 345 1.09 31.50 -15.43
C PRO A 345 0.79 30.95 -16.83
N ALA A 346 -0.35 30.29 -16.97
CA ALA A 346 -0.85 29.87 -18.26
C ALA A 346 -1.27 31.15 -19.01
N LEU A 347 -0.29 31.74 -19.72
CA LEU A 347 -0.36 32.57 -20.94
C LEU A 347 0.88 33.49 -21.02
N PRO A 348 1.62 33.53 -22.14
CA PRO A 348 1.99 34.79 -22.73
C PRO A 348 0.80 35.32 -23.53
N ALA A 349 0.44 36.59 -23.29
CA ALA A 349 -0.34 37.38 -24.22
C ALA A 349 0.39 37.41 -25.58
N GLY A 350 -0.13 36.67 -26.55
CA GLY A 350 0.20 36.78 -27.97
C GLY A 350 -1.09 37.06 -28.74
N PRO A 351 -1.03 37.77 -29.88
CA PRO A 351 -2.23 38.26 -30.56
C PRO A 351 -3.14 37.10 -30.92
N GLU A 352 -4.44 37.30 -30.70
CA GLU A 352 -5.51 36.34 -31.01
C GLU A 352 -5.28 35.65 -32.36
N MET A 353 -5.33 34.32 -32.40
CA MET A 353 -5.21 33.57 -33.65
C MET A 353 -6.27 32.47 -33.72
N GLY A 354 -7.51 32.90 -34.03
CA GLY A 354 -8.53 32.09 -34.69
C GLY A 354 -9.29 31.02 -33.87
N PRO A 355 -10.46 30.57 -34.37
CA PRO A 355 -11.18 29.43 -33.78
C PRO A 355 -10.30 28.18 -33.82
N SER A 356 -10.33 27.39 -32.74
CA SER A 356 -9.61 26.11 -32.70
C SER A 356 -10.09 25.20 -33.84
N PRO A 357 -9.19 24.58 -34.61
CA PRO A 357 -9.57 23.64 -35.67
C PRO A 357 -10.17 22.32 -35.13
N ALA A 358 -10.11 22.09 -33.82
CA ALA A 358 -10.64 20.91 -33.13
C ALA A 358 -11.52 21.32 -31.93
N PRO A 359 -12.50 20.49 -31.52
CA PRO A 359 -13.26 20.76 -30.31
C PRO A 359 -12.33 20.79 -29.09
N PRO A 360 -12.45 21.79 -28.18
CA PRO A 360 -11.65 21.83 -26.97
C PRO A 360 -12.04 20.64 -26.08
N TYR A 361 -11.07 19.79 -25.79
CA TYR A 361 -11.26 18.72 -24.82
C TYR A 361 -11.30 19.32 -23.41
N GLY A 362 -12.39 19.03 -22.70
CA GLY A 362 -12.44 19.22 -21.24
C GLY A 362 -11.56 18.21 -20.51
N LEU A 363 -11.61 18.24 -19.18
CA LEU A 363 -11.12 17.15 -18.34
C LEU A 363 -12.09 15.97 -18.46
N PHE A 364 -11.58 14.73 -18.49
CA PHE A 364 -12.42 13.54 -18.55
C PHE A 364 -12.67 13.02 -17.14
N VAL A 365 -13.82 13.30 -16.56
CA VAL A 365 -14.16 12.95 -15.17
C VAL A 365 -15.56 12.37 -15.11
N GLY A 366 -15.73 11.27 -14.39
CA GLY A 366 -17.05 10.64 -14.24
C GLY A 366 -17.65 10.16 -15.56
N GLY A 367 -16.83 9.73 -16.52
CA GLY A 367 -17.27 9.22 -17.82
C GLY A 367 -17.66 10.29 -18.85
N ARG A 368 -17.40 11.57 -18.58
CA ARG A 368 -17.72 12.68 -19.51
C ARG A 368 -16.63 13.75 -19.53
N PHE A 369 -16.62 14.55 -20.59
CA PHE A 369 -15.78 15.74 -20.66
C PHE A 369 -16.46 16.91 -19.94
N GLN A 370 -15.72 17.58 -19.05
CA GLN A 370 -16.18 18.75 -18.30
C GLN A 370 -15.14 19.87 -18.31
N ALA A 371 -15.59 21.12 -18.23
CA ALA A 371 -14.68 22.26 -18.14
C ALA A 371 -13.89 22.23 -16.83
N PRO A 372 -12.62 22.67 -16.82
CA PRO A 372 -11.82 22.74 -15.59
C PRO A 372 -12.40 23.79 -14.65
N GLY A 373 -12.31 23.57 -13.34
CA GLY A 373 -12.82 24.50 -12.33
C GLY A 373 -12.18 25.89 -12.42
N SER A 374 -10.91 25.95 -12.85
CA SER A 374 -10.15 27.18 -13.11
C SER A 374 -10.58 27.93 -14.38
N ARG A 375 -11.35 27.26 -15.27
CA ARG A 375 -11.64 27.68 -16.65
C ARG A 375 -10.38 28.04 -17.46
N SER A 376 -9.24 27.46 -17.09
CA SER A 376 -7.95 27.66 -17.76
C SER A 376 -7.74 26.60 -18.84
N SER A 377 -7.06 26.98 -19.91
CA SER A 377 -6.64 26.08 -20.98
C SER A 377 -5.29 26.50 -21.52
N ARG A 378 -4.48 25.55 -21.99
CA ARG A 378 -3.22 25.82 -22.67
C ARG A 378 -3.28 25.43 -24.15
N PRO A 379 -2.58 26.17 -25.02
CA PRO A 379 -2.39 25.75 -26.41
C PRO A 379 -1.44 24.55 -26.47
N ILE A 380 -1.78 23.59 -27.31
CA ILE A 380 -0.91 22.49 -27.75
C ILE A 380 -0.47 22.83 -29.16
N GLN A 381 0.83 22.88 -29.38
CA GLN A 381 1.43 23.14 -30.69
C GLN A 381 1.83 21.83 -31.36
N ASP A 382 1.88 21.84 -32.69
CA ASP A 382 2.47 20.78 -33.49
C ASP A 382 4.00 20.95 -33.58
N SER A 383 4.69 20.00 -34.23
CA SER A 383 6.15 20.06 -34.41
C SER A 383 6.64 21.27 -35.23
N SER A 384 5.74 21.93 -35.95
CA SER A 384 6.01 23.14 -36.75
C SER A 384 5.68 24.43 -35.98
N GLY A 385 5.23 24.34 -34.73
CA GLY A 385 4.85 25.46 -33.88
C GLY A 385 3.43 25.99 -34.12
N ASN A 386 2.64 25.37 -35.00
CA ASN A 386 1.26 25.77 -35.24
C ASN A 386 0.34 25.25 -34.14
N LEU A 387 -0.75 25.97 -33.87
CA LEU A 387 -1.77 25.55 -32.91
C LEU A 387 -2.49 24.28 -33.38
N HIS A 388 -2.33 23.18 -32.63
CA HIS A 388 -3.04 21.92 -32.85
C HIS A 388 -4.40 21.92 -32.12
N GLY A 389 -4.45 22.44 -30.90
CA GLY A 389 -5.68 22.51 -30.12
C GLY A 389 -5.47 23.11 -28.74
N TYR A 390 -6.56 23.26 -27.99
CA TYR A 390 -6.51 23.68 -26.58
C TYR A 390 -6.85 22.50 -25.67
N VAL A 391 -6.16 22.43 -24.54
CA VAL A 391 -6.37 21.42 -23.50
C VAL A 391 -6.64 22.12 -22.18
N ALA A 392 -7.64 21.63 -21.46
CA ALA A 392 -8.00 22.10 -20.13
C ALA A 392 -6.85 21.97 -19.12
N GLU A 393 -6.67 22.97 -18.27
CA GLU A 393 -5.70 22.96 -17.17
C GLU A 393 -6.43 22.74 -15.84
N GLY A 394 -6.43 21.50 -15.38
CA GLY A 394 -7.00 21.08 -14.11
C GLY A 394 -6.14 21.50 -12.91
N GLY A 395 -6.80 21.65 -11.77
CA GLY A 395 -6.15 21.95 -10.49
C GLY A 395 -6.63 21.04 -9.36
N ALA A 396 -6.37 21.45 -8.12
CA ALA A 396 -6.71 20.69 -6.92
C ALA A 396 -8.20 20.34 -6.80
N LYS A 397 -9.10 21.22 -7.27
CA LYS A 397 -10.54 20.94 -7.27
C LYS A 397 -10.89 19.82 -8.24
N ASP A 398 -10.36 19.87 -9.45
CA ASP A 398 -10.64 18.85 -10.47
C ASP A 398 -10.07 17.48 -10.08
N VAL A 399 -8.92 17.46 -9.40
CA VAL A 399 -8.37 16.23 -8.79
C VAL A 399 -9.32 15.67 -7.74
N ARG A 400 -9.91 16.53 -6.88
CA ARG A 400 -10.90 16.09 -5.89
C ARG A 400 -12.13 15.49 -6.56
N ASP A 401 -12.69 16.16 -7.56
CA ASP A 401 -13.86 15.69 -8.30
C ASP A 401 -13.56 14.35 -9.01
N ALA A 402 -12.35 14.19 -9.56
CA ALA A 402 -11.89 12.95 -10.18
C ALA A 402 -11.72 11.81 -9.16
N VAL A 403 -11.16 12.09 -7.99
CA VAL A 403 -11.01 11.09 -6.92
C VAL A 403 -12.36 10.70 -6.34
N GLU A 404 -13.29 11.64 -6.18
CA GLU A 404 -14.66 11.34 -5.74
C GLU A 404 -15.36 10.40 -6.72
N ALA A 405 -15.28 10.68 -8.02
CA ALA A 405 -15.84 9.81 -9.06
C ALA A 405 -15.20 8.41 -9.05
N ALA A 406 -13.86 8.33 -8.90
CA ALA A 406 -13.15 7.06 -8.78
C ALA A 406 -13.57 6.28 -7.52
N HIS A 407 -13.67 6.95 -6.39
CA HIS A 407 -14.06 6.35 -5.11
C HIS A 407 -15.48 5.79 -5.16
N GLN A 408 -16.43 6.50 -5.79
CA GLN A 408 -17.80 6.02 -6.00
C GLN A 408 -17.85 4.78 -6.92
N ALA A 409 -17.01 4.73 -7.95
CA ALA A 409 -16.95 3.60 -8.88
C ALA A 409 -16.22 2.37 -8.31
N ALA A 410 -15.31 2.55 -7.35
CA ALA A 410 -14.37 1.52 -6.90
C ALA A 410 -15.04 0.25 -6.35
N PRO A 411 -16.05 0.30 -5.46
CA PRO A 411 -16.70 -0.92 -4.95
C PRO A 411 -17.40 -1.72 -6.07
N GLY A 412 -18.07 -1.02 -6.98
CA GLY A 412 -18.78 -1.64 -8.11
C GLY A 412 -17.83 -2.29 -9.11
N TRP A 413 -16.66 -1.68 -9.35
CA TRP A 413 -15.64 -2.21 -10.24
C TRP A 413 -14.85 -3.38 -9.63
N ALA A 414 -14.42 -3.24 -8.37
CA ALA A 414 -13.72 -4.30 -7.65
C ALA A 414 -14.58 -5.58 -7.51
N GLY A 415 -15.91 -5.42 -7.41
CA GLY A 415 -16.87 -6.52 -7.37
C GLY A 415 -17.17 -7.18 -8.72
N GLN A 416 -16.69 -6.64 -9.85
CA GLN A 416 -16.89 -7.27 -11.15
C GLN A 416 -16.14 -8.59 -11.26
N SER A 417 -16.69 -9.53 -12.03
CA SER A 417 -15.97 -10.77 -12.34
C SER A 417 -14.71 -10.50 -13.17
N PRO A 418 -13.66 -11.31 -13.06
CA PRO A 418 -12.46 -11.14 -13.88
C PRO A 418 -12.75 -11.17 -15.39
N GLY A 419 -13.72 -11.99 -15.83
CA GLY A 419 -14.19 -12.03 -17.22
C GLY A 419 -14.87 -10.74 -17.67
N ALA A 420 -15.67 -10.09 -16.81
CA ALA A 420 -16.26 -8.79 -17.12
C ALA A 420 -15.19 -7.69 -17.25
N ARG A 421 -14.14 -7.74 -16.42
CA ARG A 421 -13.01 -6.82 -16.54
C ARG A 421 -12.24 -7.02 -17.85
N ALA A 422 -11.98 -8.28 -18.21
CA ALA A 422 -11.33 -8.65 -19.46
C ALA A 422 -12.11 -8.15 -20.69
N ALA A 423 -13.44 -8.32 -20.69
CA ALA A 423 -14.29 -7.90 -21.80
C ALA A 423 -14.19 -6.39 -22.09
N LEU A 424 -14.10 -5.55 -21.05
CA LEU A 424 -13.93 -4.10 -21.23
C LEU A 424 -12.54 -3.74 -21.79
N LEU A 425 -11.48 -4.41 -21.34
CA LEU A 425 -10.13 -4.20 -21.89
C LEU A 425 -10.07 -4.56 -23.38
N TRP A 426 -10.67 -5.68 -23.77
CA TRP A 426 -10.73 -6.09 -25.17
C TRP A 426 -11.64 -5.20 -26.02
N ALA A 427 -12.74 -4.70 -25.45
CA ALA A 427 -13.60 -3.74 -26.13
C ALA A 427 -12.85 -2.44 -26.45
N LEU A 428 -12.02 -1.96 -25.52
CA LEU A 428 -11.14 -0.80 -25.75
C LEU A 428 -10.08 -1.13 -26.81
N ALA A 429 -9.44 -2.30 -26.75
CA ALA A 429 -8.47 -2.73 -27.74
C ALA A 429 -9.06 -2.69 -29.17
N ALA A 430 -10.23 -3.30 -29.35
CA ALA A 430 -10.94 -3.33 -30.63
C ALA A 430 -11.38 -1.92 -31.09
N ALA A 431 -11.66 -1.00 -30.18
CA ALA A 431 -11.97 0.39 -30.52
C ALA A 431 -10.73 1.13 -31.06
N LEU A 432 -9.58 0.95 -30.41
CA LEU A 432 -8.32 1.55 -30.87
C LEU A 432 -7.85 0.97 -32.21
N GLU A 433 -8.02 -0.34 -32.43
CA GLU A 433 -7.71 -1.01 -33.71
C GLU A 433 -8.41 -0.37 -34.90
N ARG A 434 -9.70 -0.02 -34.75
CA ARG A 434 -10.47 0.65 -35.81
C ARG A 434 -9.98 2.08 -36.11
N ARG A 435 -9.28 2.70 -35.16
CA ARG A 435 -8.81 4.09 -35.22
C ARG A 435 -7.30 4.22 -35.45
N VAL A 436 -6.58 3.13 -35.72
CA VAL A 436 -5.11 3.14 -35.92
C VAL A 436 -4.67 4.23 -36.92
N PRO A 437 -5.26 4.37 -38.13
CA PRO A 437 -4.83 5.40 -39.07
C PRO A 437 -5.00 6.83 -38.54
N THR A 438 -6.08 7.07 -37.80
CA THR A 438 -6.40 8.38 -37.21
C THR A 438 -5.43 8.73 -36.08
N LEU A 439 -5.22 7.80 -35.14
CA LEU A 439 -4.31 8.01 -34.00
C LEU A 439 -2.85 8.18 -34.46
N ALA A 440 -2.43 7.40 -35.46
CA ALA A 440 -1.09 7.53 -36.02
C ALA A 440 -0.87 8.89 -36.69
N SER A 441 -1.85 9.41 -37.45
CA SER A 441 -1.78 10.74 -38.06
C SER A 441 -1.73 11.86 -37.00
N ARG A 442 -2.38 11.68 -35.85
CA ARG A 442 -2.31 12.65 -34.74
C ARG A 442 -0.94 12.71 -34.10
N LEU A 443 -0.32 11.55 -33.90
CA LEU A 443 1.03 11.43 -33.37
C LEU A 443 2.07 11.94 -34.38
N GLU A 444 1.85 11.72 -35.68
CA GLU A 444 2.70 12.28 -36.75
C GLU A 444 2.78 13.81 -36.70
N ARG A 445 1.66 14.49 -36.44
CA ARG A 445 1.63 15.95 -36.27
C ARG A 445 2.47 16.44 -35.08
N GLN A 446 2.78 15.57 -34.12
CA GLN A 446 3.67 15.90 -33.00
C GLN A 446 5.16 15.71 -33.34
N GLY A 447 5.48 15.44 -34.62
CA GLY A 447 6.86 15.31 -35.11
C GLY A 447 7.40 13.88 -35.09
N VAL A 448 6.57 12.89 -34.79
CA VAL A 448 6.94 11.47 -34.88
C VAL A 448 6.82 11.01 -36.34
N GLU A 449 7.79 10.27 -36.85
CA GLU A 449 7.68 9.69 -38.21
C GLU A 449 6.44 8.79 -38.30
N LEU A 450 5.64 8.88 -39.38
CA LEU A 450 4.41 8.10 -39.52
C LEU A 450 4.58 6.59 -39.28
N LYS A 451 5.72 6.02 -39.71
CA LYS A 451 6.03 4.61 -39.49
C LYS A 451 6.17 4.29 -37.99
N ALA A 452 6.91 5.12 -37.26
CA ALA A 452 7.08 5.00 -35.81
C ALA A 452 5.75 5.28 -35.08
N ALA A 453 4.97 6.26 -35.56
CA ALA A 453 3.68 6.60 -35.00
C ALA A 453 2.66 5.44 -35.12
N LYS A 454 2.60 4.80 -36.29
CA LYS A 454 1.79 3.57 -36.48
C LYS A 454 2.24 2.46 -35.55
N ALA A 455 3.55 2.23 -35.45
CA ALA A 455 4.11 1.21 -34.56
C ALA A 455 3.74 1.47 -33.09
N GLU A 456 3.81 2.72 -32.60
CA GLU A 456 3.41 3.05 -31.22
C GLU A 456 1.94 2.73 -30.98
N VAL A 457 1.04 3.08 -31.90
CA VAL A 457 -0.40 2.82 -31.76
C VAL A 457 -0.69 1.31 -31.77
N GLU A 458 -0.07 0.56 -32.68
CA GLU A 458 -0.20 -0.90 -32.74
C GLU A 458 0.33 -1.58 -31.47
N LEU A 459 1.48 -1.13 -30.97
CA LEU A 459 2.03 -1.61 -29.70
C LEU A 459 1.13 -1.25 -28.51
N SER A 460 0.44 -0.10 -28.54
CA SER A 460 -0.48 0.33 -27.47
C SER A 460 -1.69 -0.58 -27.33
N ILE A 461 -2.09 -1.27 -28.40
CA ILE A 461 -3.22 -2.20 -28.40
C ILE A 461 -2.86 -3.52 -27.69
N GLN A 462 -1.61 -3.98 -27.81
CA GLN A 462 -1.19 -5.28 -27.28
C GLN A 462 -1.36 -5.42 -25.76
N PRO A 463 -0.97 -4.45 -24.90
CA PRO A 463 -1.21 -4.52 -23.47
C PRO A 463 -2.68 -4.75 -23.10
N LEU A 464 -3.64 -4.17 -23.83
CA LEU A 464 -5.07 -4.36 -23.55
C LEU A 464 -5.51 -5.80 -23.77
N TRP A 465 -5.04 -6.43 -24.85
CA TRP A 465 -5.28 -7.85 -25.11
C TRP A 465 -4.63 -8.74 -24.05
N THR A 466 -3.35 -8.50 -23.77
CA THR A 466 -2.55 -9.28 -22.81
C THR A 466 -3.13 -9.18 -21.40
N TRP A 467 -3.41 -7.98 -20.91
CA TRP A 467 -3.98 -7.78 -19.58
C TRP A 467 -5.44 -8.26 -19.50
N GLY A 468 -6.21 -8.19 -20.58
CA GLY A 468 -7.53 -8.81 -20.63
C GLY A 468 -7.46 -10.33 -20.50
N ALA A 469 -6.54 -10.98 -21.21
CA ALA A 469 -6.31 -12.42 -21.08
C ALA A 469 -5.82 -12.81 -19.67
N GLN A 470 -4.90 -12.03 -19.10
CA GLN A 470 -4.44 -12.25 -17.71
C GLN A 470 -5.55 -12.04 -16.68
N ALA A 471 -6.40 -11.02 -16.86
CA ALA A 471 -7.56 -10.79 -16.00
C ALA A 471 -8.52 -11.99 -16.08
N GLN A 472 -8.81 -12.50 -17.29
CA GLN A 472 -9.69 -13.66 -17.43
C GLN A 472 -9.08 -14.93 -16.80
N ALA A 473 -7.77 -15.11 -16.93
CA ALA A 473 -7.03 -16.22 -16.33
C ALA A 473 -6.75 -16.06 -14.83
N GLN A 474 -7.16 -14.95 -14.22
CA GLN A 474 -6.85 -14.63 -12.83
C GLN A 474 -7.52 -15.63 -11.88
N GLY A 475 -6.72 -16.54 -11.31
CA GLY A 475 -7.11 -17.46 -10.26
C GLY A 475 -6.57 -17.04 -8.88
N HIS A 476 -7.16 -17.59 -7.82
CA HIS A 476 -6.61 -17.51 -6.48
C HIS A 476 -5.74 -18.73 -6.21
N THR A 477 -4.54 -18.53 -5.65
CA THR A 477 -3.64 -19.65 -5.31
C THR A 477 -3.98 -20.17 -3.91
N LEU A 478 -4.33 -21.45 -3.83
CA LEU A 478 -4.40 -22.16 -2.55
C LEU A 478 -3.03 -22.77 -2.25
N GLN A 479 -2.40 -22.33 -1.17
CA GLN A 479 -1.13 -22.84 -0.69
C GLN A 479 -1.38 -23.73 0.53
N VAL A 480 -0.84 -24.94 0.55
CA VAL A 480 -0.89 -25.79 1.75
C VAL A 480 0.21 -25.30 2.70
N ALA A 481 -0.18 -24.83 3.88
CA ALA A 481 0.73 -24.48 4.98
C ALA A 481 0.63 -25.55 6.08
N GLY A 482 1.75 -25.91 6.70
CA GLY A 482 1.82 -27.08 7.59
C GLY A 482 1.18 -26.90 8.97
N LEU A 483 0.72 -25.69 9.32
CA LEU A 483 0.46 -25.34 10.72
C LEU A 483 -0.99 -25.48 11.18
N ARG A 484 -2.02 -25.20 10.35
CA ARG A 484 -3.47 -25.37 10.67
C ARG A 484 -4.39 -25.34 9.43
N GLY A 485 -3.94 -25.91 8.31
CA GLY A 485 -4.70 -25.91 7.06
C GLY A 485 -4.16 -24.93 6.01
N PRO A 486 -4.88 -24.78 4.88
CA PRO A 486 -4.36 -24.07 3.73
C PRO A 486 -4.50 -22.55 3.89
N VAL A 487 -3.63 -21.83 3.18
CA VAL A 487 -3.66 -20.39 3.04
C VAL A 487 -4.10 -20.04 1.63
N LEU A 488 -5.15 -19.24 1.54
CA LEU A 488 -5.59 -18.67 0.28
C LEU A 488 -4.87 -17.34 0.06
N ARG A 489 -4.07 -17.27 -1.01
CA ARG A 489 -3.39 -16.04 -1.43
C ARG A 489 -4.28 -15.29 -2.41
N LEU A 490 -4.88 -14.21 -1.92
CA LEU A 490 -5.74 -13.33 -2.69
C LEU A 490 -4.93 -12.17 -3.27
N ARG A 491 -5.30 -11.73 -4.48
CA ARG A 491 -4.77 -10.51 -5.11
C ARG A 491 -5.90 -9.49 -5.14
N GLU A 492 -5.86 -8.53 -4.23
CA GLU A 492 -6.87 -7.50 -4.09
C GLU A 492 -6.45 -6.21 -4.80
N PRO A 493 -7.40 -5.45 -5.35
CA PRO A 493 -7.13 -4.10 -5.84
C PRO A 493 -6.60 -3.21 -4.72
N LEU A 494 -5.81 -2.22 -5.08
CA LEU A 494 -5.35 -1.18 -4.17
C LEU A 494 -6.49 -0.20 -3.84
N GLY A 495 -7.40 0.03 -4.80
CA GLY A 495 -8.52 0.96 -4.68
C GLY A 495 -8.47 2.02 -5.78
N VAL A 496 -8.39 3.29 -5.40
CA VAL A 496 -8.12 4.44 -6.28
C VAL A 496 -6.62 4.56 -6.48
N LEU A 497 -6.18 4.36 -7.73
CA LEU A 497 -4.78 4.47 -8.16
C LEU A 497 -4.57 5.75 -8.96
N ALA A 498 -3.67 6.61 -8.49
CA ALA A 498 -3.23 7.77 -9.24
C ALA A 498 -2.05 7.40 -10.14
N ILE A 499 -2.06 7.86 -11.39
CA ILE A 499 -1.01 7.57 -12.37
C ILE A 499 -0.60 8.87 -13.05
N VAL A 500 0.68 9.21 -13.02
CA VAL A 500 1.25 10.30 -13.79
C VAL A 500 2.11 9.70 -14.90
N CYS A 501 1.70 9.93 -16.14
CA CYS A 501 2.31 9.35 -17.33
C CYS A 501 3.55 10.14 -17.77
N PRO A 502 4.52 9.45 -18.39
CA PRO A 502 5.70 10.07 -18.96
C PRO A 502 5.38 10.83 -20.26
N ASP A 503 6.39 11.49 -20.82
CA ASP A 503 6.27 12.16 -22.12
C ASP A 503 6.72 11.28 -23.29
N GLU A 504 7.59 10.30 -23.03
CA GLU A 504 7.99 9.30 -24.03
C GLU A 504 6.86 8.31 -24.34
N LEU A 505 6.73 7.97 -25.64
CA LEU A 505 5.73 7.03 -26.17
C LEU A 505 4.34 7.28 -25.54
N PRO A 506 3.78 8.48 -25.70
CA PRO A 506 2.70 9.01 -24.87
C PRO A 506 1.43 8.16 -24.88
N LEU A 507 1.09 7.51 -26.00
CA LEU A 507 -0.07 6.63 -26.07
C LEU A 507 0.24 5.27 -25.45
N LEU A 508 1.40 4.69 -25.78
CA LEU A 508 1.80 3.37 -25.29
C LEU A 508 1.98 3.38 -23.78
N ALA A 509 2.69 4.37 -23.23
CA ALA A 509 2.88 4.48 -21.79
C ALA A 509 1.55 4.70 -21.04
N PHE A 510 0.64 5.49 -21.62
CA PHE A 510 -0.70 5.69 -21.06
C PHE A 510 -1.48 4.37 -20.97
N VAL A 511 -1.52 3.60 -22.05
CA VAL A 511 -2.26 2.32 -22.09
C VAL A 511 -1.57 1.23 -21.27
N SER A 512 -0.24 1.14 -21.31
CA SER A 512 0.56 0.16 -20.55
C SER A 512 0.43 0.32 -19.03
N LEU A 513 0.12 1.54 -18.56
CA LEU A 513 -0.17 1.80 -17.15
C LEU A 513 -1.65 1.63 -16.81
N LEU A 514 -2.55 2.00 -17.73
CA LEU A 514 -3.99 1.86 -17.56
C LEU A 514 -4.44 0.39 -17.48
N ALA A 515 -3.99 -0.43 -18.42
CA ALA A 515 -4.42 -1.82 -18.59
C ALA A 515 -4.24 -2.70 -17.33
N PRO A 516 -3.04 -2.77 -16.70
CA PRO A 516 -2.85 -3.58 -15.49
C PRO A 516 -3.66 -3.08 -14.30
N ALA A 517 -3.84 -1.76 -14.18
CA ALA A 517 -4.63 -1.17 -13.11
C ALA A 517 -6.09 -1.62 -13.19
N LEU A 518 -6.69 -1.53 -14.37
CA LEU A 518 -8.07 -1.96 -14.62
C LEU A 518 -8.23 -3.47 -14.49
N ALA A 519 -7.27 -4.25 -15.03
CA ALA A 519 -7.29 -5.72 -14.96
C ALA A 519 -7.41 -6.24 -13.51
N HIS A 520 -6.75 -5.57 -12.57
CA HIS A 520 -6.76 -5.93 -11.14
C HIS A 520 -7.92 -5.31 -10.35
N GLY A 521 -8.82 -4.56 -10.99
CA GLY A 521 -10.00 -3.98 -10.33
C GLY A 521 -9.77 -2.62 -9.68
N ASN A 522 -8.71 -1.88 -10.04
CA ASN A 522 -8.50 -0.52 -9.55
C ASN A 522 -9.31 0.48 -10.38
N THR A 523 -9.76 1.55 -9.73
CA THR A 523 -10.19 2.78 -10.43
C THR A 523 -9.01 3.72 -10.54
N VAL A 524 -8.99 4.57 -11.57
CA VAL A 524 -7.79 5.32 -11.91
C VAL A 524 -8.05 6.81 -12.10
N VAL A 525 -7.10 7.61 -11.62
CA VAL A 525 -6.99 9.04 -11.90
C VAL A 525 -5.64 9.26 -12.60
N LEU A 526 -5.67 9.55 -13.89
CA LEU A 526 -4.48 9.71 -14.72
C LEU A 526 -4.17 11.17 -15.04
N VAL A 527 -2.90 11.51 -15.02
CA VAL A 527 -2.34 12.72 -15.63
C VAL A 527 -1.56 12.26 -16.87
N PRO A 528 -2.02 12.58 -18.09
CA PRO A 528 -1.38 12.11 -19.31
C PRO A 528 -0.09 12.89 -19.58
N SER A 529 0.59 12.57 -20.69
CA SER A 529 1.76 13.33 -21.16
C SER A 529 1.48 14.83 -21.22
N GLY A 530 2.44 15.63 -20.76
CA GLY A 530 2.38 17.08 -20.84
C GLY A 530 2.57 17.57 -22.27
N THR A 531 3.40 16.90 -23.05
CA THR A 531 3.71 17.29 -24.45
C THR A 531 2.62 16.84 -25.42
N CYS A 532 2.09 15.62 -25.26
CA CYS A 532 1.09 15.05 -26.17
C CYS A 532 -0.19 14.55 -25.44
N PRO A 533 -0.96 15.44 -24.77
CA PRO A 533 -2.16 15.06 -24.04
C PRO A 533 -3.35 14.66 -24.94
N LEU A 534 -3.39 15.14 -26.19
CA LEU A 534 -4.56 14.98 -27.08
C LEU A 534 -4.86 13.52 -27.42
N LEU A 535 -3.83 12.67 -27.54
CA LEU A 535 -4.03 11.24 -27.79
C LEU A 535 -4.76 10.54 -26.64
N ALA A 536 -4.37 10.83 -25.40
CA ALA A 536 -5.06 10.30 -24.23
C ALA A 536 -6.53 10.74 -24.18
N LEU A 537 -6.82 11.99 -24.55
CA LEU A 537 -8.19 12.52 -24.61
C LEU A 537 -9.01 11.88 -25.74
N GLU A 538 -8.38 11.55 -26.88
CA GLU A 538 -9.02 10.77 -27.95
C GLU A 538 -9.40 9.35 -27.51
N VAL A 539 -8.54 8.69 -26.73
CA VAL A 539 -8.86 7.39 -26.09
C VAL A 539 -9.99 7.54 -25.07
N CYS A 540 -10.04 8.66 -24.35
CA CYS A 540 -11.14 8.94 -23.41
C CYS A 540 -12.51 9.01 -24.09
N GLN A 541 -12.58 9.41 -25.37
CA GLN A 541 -13.85 9.36 -26.12
C GLN A 541 -14.37 7.94 -26.27
N ASP A 542 -13.48 6.98 -26.58
CA ASP A 542 -13.86 5.57 -26.66
C ASP A 542 -14.29 5.06 -25.28
N MET A 543 -13.50 5.37 -24.24
CA MET A 543 -13.80 4.98 -22.86
C MET A 543 -15.13 5.57 -22.34
N ALA A 544 -15.52 6.77 -22.77
CA ALA A 544 -16.80 7.38 -22.40
C ALA A 544 -18.00 6.52 -22.81
N THR A 545 -17.87 5.76 -23.89
CA THR A 545 -18.94 4.89 -24.42
C THR A 545 -18.87 3.47 -23.87
N LEU A 546 -17.67 3.02 -23.50
CA LEU A 546 -17.40 1.64 -23.12
C LEU A 546 -17.43 1.41 -21.61
N PHE A 547 -16.91 2.37 -20.82
CA PHE A 547 -16.60 2.17 -19.42
C PHE A 547 -17.65 2.79 -18.49
N PRO A 548 -17.88 2.20 -17.30
CA PRO A 548 -18.66 2.83 -16.25
C PRO A 548 -18.12 4.21 -15.87
N ALA A 549 -19.02 5.13 -15.53
CA ALA A 549 -18.66 6.45 -15.03
C ALA A 549 -17.73 6.35 -13.81
N GLY A 550 -16.65 7.12 -13.81
CA GLY A 550 -15.68 7.18 -12.72
C GLY A 550 -14.63 6.08 -12.72
N LEU A 551 -14.74 5.06 -13.60
CA LEU A 551 -13.73 4.00 -13.69
C LEU A 551 -12.35 4.55 -14.09
N VAL A 552 -12.34 5.40 -15.12
CA VAL A 552 -11.17 6.12 -15.60
C VAL A 552 -11.45 7.61 -15.58
N ASN A 553 -10.56 8.37 -14.95
CA ASN A 553 -10.62 9.82 -14.90
C ASN A 553 -9.27 10.37 -15.37
N VAL A 554 -9.27 11.34 -16.29
CA VAL A 554 -8.06 11.95 -16.86
C VAL A 554 -8.09 13.45 -16.63
N VAL A 555 -7.09 13.92 -15.89
CA VAL A 555 -6.90 15.34 -15.56
C VAL A 555 -5.63 15.82 -16.25
N THR A 556 -5.80 16.69 -17.25
CA THR A 556 -4.69 17.39 -17.90
C THR A 556 -4.31 18.63 -17.12
N GLY A 557 -3.02 18.98 -17.11
CA GLY A 557 -2.54 20.20 -16.46
C GLY A 557 -1.03 20.21 -16.27
N ASN A 558 -0.54 21.18 -15.51
CA ASN A 558 0.84 21.17 -15.04
C ASN A 558 1.12 19.89 -14.20
N ARG A 559 2.08 19.08 -14.67
CA ARG A 559 2.43 17.77 -14.09
C ARG A 559 2.77 17.88 -12.61
N ASP A 560 3.65 18.81 -12.23
CA ASP A 560 4.17 18.92 -10.86
C ASP A 560 3.07 19.35 -9.88
N HIS A 561 2.25 20.32 -10.30
CA HIS A 561 1.09 20.76 -9.52
C HIS A 561 0.08 19.63 -9.29
N LEU A 562 -0.29 18.91 -10.35
CA LEU A 562 -1.21 17.78 -10.24
C LEU A 562 -0.61 16.63 -9.43
N THR A 563 0.68 16.35 -9.60
CA THR A 563 1.39 15.32 -8.81
C THR A 563 1.36 15.66 -7.33
N ARG A 564 1.60 16.91 -6.93
CA ARG A 564 1.44 17.36 -5.54
C ARG A 564 0.03 17.08 -5.02
N CYS A 565 -0.98 17.47 -5.79
CA CYS A 565 -2.38 17.28 -5.40
C CYS A 565 -2.72 15.80 -5.19
N LEU A 566 -2.28 14.92 -6.10
CA LEU A 566 -2.49 13.48 -6.02
C LEU A 566 -1.70 12.85 -4.85
N ALA A 567 -0.44 13.25 -4.66
CA ALA A 567 0.41 12.73 -3.59
C ALA A 567 -0.11 13.08 -2.19
N LEU A 568 -0.71 14.26 -2.01
CA LEU A 568 -1.26 14.73 -0.74
C LEU A 568 -2.69 14.23 -0.46
N HIS A 569 -3.42 13.79 -1.49
CA HIS A 569 -4.80 13.32 -1.33
C HIS A 569 -4.89 12.10 -0.42
N GLN A 570 -5.81 12.12 0.56
CA GLN A 570 -5.95 11.03 1.54
C GLN A 570 -6.73 9.82 0.98
N ASP A 571 -7.70 10.06 0.10
CA ASP A 571 -8.52 8.99 -0.51
C ASP A 571 -7.87 8.29 -1.72
N ILE A 572 -6.59 8.57 -2.01
CA ILE A 572 -5.83 7.85 -3.03
C ILE A 572 -5.00 6.76 -2.35
N GLN A 573 -5.16 5.51 -2.76
CA GLN A 573 -4.51 4.38 -2.10
C GLN A 573 -3.10 4.10 -2.63
N ALA A 574 -2.78 4.51 -3.86
CA ALA A 574 -1.44 4.35 -4.43
C ALA A 574 -1.17 5.42 -5.49
N LEU A 575 0.11 5.74 -5.70
CA LEU A 575 0.55 6.69 -6.73
C LEU A 575 1.66 6.06 -7.58
N TRP A 576 1.47 6.07 -8.88
CA TRP A 576 2.50 5.77 -9.86
C TRP A 576 2.93 7.07 -10.53
N TYR A 577 4.23 7.33 -10.53
CA TYR A 577 4.78 8.56 -11.08
C TYR A 577 5.90 8.23 -12.06
N PHE A 578 5.63 8.52 -13.33
CA PHE A 578 6.57 8.40 -14.43
C PHE A 578 6.82 9.79 -14.99
N GLY A 579 7.86 10.45 -14.50
CA GLY A 579 8.13 11.85 -14.84
C GLY A 579 9.53 12.27 -14.44
N SER A 580 9.74 13.58 -14.26
CA SER A 580 11.04 14.12 -13.83
C SER A 580 11.44 13.58 -12.45
N ALA A 581 12.75 13.50 -12.15
CA ALA A 581 13.25 12.96 -10.88
C ALA A 581 12.75 13.69 -9.61
N GLN A 582 12.08 14.83 -9.77
CA GLN A 582 11.75 15.80 -8.72
C GLN A 582 10.53 15.43 -7.85
N ALA A 583 9.62 14.54 -8.27
CA ALA A 583 8.30 14.41 -7.63
C ALA A 583 8.00 13.05 -6.96
N SER A 584 8.87 12.55 -6.07
CA SER A 584 8.79 11.16 -5.57
C SER A 584 8.28 10.93 -4.13
N GLY A 585 7.63 11.91 -3.49
CA GLY A 585 7.19 11.79 -2.09
C GLY A 585 5.68 11.59 -1.86
N SER A 586 5.30 10.70 -0.94
CA SER A 586 3.99 10.80 -0.28
C SER A 586 4.17 10.54 1.22
N ALA A 587 3.90 11.56 2.03
CA ALA A 587 4.07 11.48 3.49
C ALA A 587 2.77 11.60 4.29
N GLY A 588 1.62 11.76 3.62
CA GLY A 588 0.31 11.83 4.26
C GLY A 588 -0.14 10.45 4.76
N ASN A 589 -1.01 9.79 3.99
CA ASN A 589 -1.55 8.46 4.30
C ASN A 589 -0.58 7.27 4.08
N LEU A 590 0.72 7.52 3.95
CA LEU A 590 1.74 6.49 3.67
C LEU A 590 1.46 5.60 2.43
N LYS A 591 0.68 6.09 1.46
CA LYS A 591 0.39 5.36 0.22
C LYS A 591 1.69 4.85 -0.45
N PRO A 592 1.70 3.63 -1.01
CA PRO A 592 2.79 3.18 -1.86
C PRO A 592 2.94 4.14 -3.04
N VAL A 593 4.19 4.55 -3.28
CA VAL A 593 4.56 5.40 -4.41
C VAL A 593 5.58 4.62 -5.23
N TRP A 594 5.26 4.41 -6.50
CA TRP A 594 6.17 3.83 -7.47
C TRP A 594 6.65 4.92 -8.42
N VAL A 595 7.96 5.11 -8.48
CA VAL A 595 8.59 6.21 -9.24
C VAL A 595 9.65 5.66 -10.18
N ASN A 596 9.68 6.16 -11.43
CA ASN A 596 10.76 5.88 -12.37
C ASN A 596 12.03 6.72 -12.11
N ARG A 597 11.93 7.73 -11.25
CA ARG A 597 13.04 8.61 -10.83
C ARG A 597 13.75 9.30 -12.01
N GLY A 598 12.98 9.64 -13.06
CA GLY A 598 13.53 10.25 -14.27
C GLY A 598 14.28 9.29 -15.19
N CYS A 599 14.33 7.98 -14.89
CA CYS A 599 14.83 7.00 -15.84
C CYS A 599 13.70 6.65 -16.83
N PRO A 600 13.95 6.75 -18.15
CA PRO A 600 12.99 6.31 -19.14
C PRO A 600 12.83 4.79 -19.04
N ARG A 601 11.63 4.34 -19.37
CA ARG A 601 11.27 2.92 -19.38
C ARG A 601 11.08 2.44 -20.82
N ALA A 602 11.53 1.23 -21.13
CA ALA A 602 11.35 0.63 -22.45
C ALA A 602 9.93 0.09 -22.60
N TRP A 603 8.95 0.98 -22.82
CA TRP A 603 7.53 0.62 -22.92
C TRP A 603 7.20 -0.32 -24.08
N ASP A 604 8.04 -0.32 -25.11
CA ASP A 604 7.99 -1.19 -26.29
C ASP A 604 8.47 -2.62 -26.00
N GLN A 605 9.19 -2.84 -24.90
CA GLN A 605 9.61 -4.18 -24.48
C GLN A 605 8.60 -4.78 -23.51
N GLU A 606 8.15 -6.01 -23.78
CA GLU A 606 7.16 -6.70 -22.96
C GLU A 606 7.56 -6.77 -21.47
N ALA A 607 8.85 -6.99 -21.17
CA ALA A 607 9.36 -7.09 -19.80
C ALA A 607 9.11 -5.82 -18.96
N GLU A 608 9.10 -4.64 -19.58
CA GLU A 608 8.90 -3.36 -18.91
C GLU A 608 7.53 -2.73 -19.19
N GLY A 609 6.98 -2.90 -20.39
CA GLY A 609 5.68 -2.36 -20.80
C GLY A 609 4.46 -3.21 -20.41
N ALA A 610 4.63 -4.52 -20.27
CA ALA A 610 3.55 -5.46 -19.91
C ALA A 610 3.98 -6.55 -18.92
N GLY A 611 5.13 -6.35 -18.27
CA GLY A 611 5.77 -7.37 -17.45
C GLY A 611 5.11 -7.60 -16.08
N PRO A 612 5.57 -8.64 -15.35
CA PRO A 612 5.00 -9.03 -14.05
C PRO A 612 5.14 -7.96 -12.96
N GLU A 613 6.09 -7.02 -13.08
CA GLU A 613 6.19 -5.89 -12.14
C GLU A 613 4.91 -5.06 -12.11
N LEU A 614 4.27 -4.82 -13.25
CA LEU A 614 3.01 -4.07 -13.32
C LEU A 614 1.88 -4.78 -12.56
N ALA A 615 1.78 -6.11 -12.69
CA ALA A 615 0.82 -6.91 -11.90
C ALA A 615 1.11 -6.81 -10.40
N LEU A 616 2.38 -6.92 -10.01
CA LEU A 616 2.80 -6.83 -8.61
C LEU A 616 2.47 -5.47 -8.01
N ARG A 617 2.67 -4.38 -8.76
CA ARG A 617 2.39 -3.00 -8.34
C ARG A 617 0.91 -2.63 -8.41
N ALA A 618 0.09 -3.32 -9.20
CA ALA A 618 -1.34 -3.00 -9.39
C ALA A 618 -2.27 -3.67 -8.37
N ALA A 619 -1.79 -4.63 -7.61
CA ALA A 619 -2.59 -5.31 -6.59
C ALA A 619 -1.75 -5.60 -5.35
N ARG A 620 -2.44 -5.69 -4.21
CA ARG A 620 -1.84 -6.17 -2.97
C ARG A 620 -2.14 -7.65 -2.79
N THR A 621 -1.23 -8.34 -2.13
CA THR A 621 -1.50 -9.71 -1.68
C THR A 621 -2.35 -9.65 -0.41
N LYS A 622 -3.11 -10.69 -0.14
CA LYS A 622 -3.73 -10.92 1.17
C LYS A 622 -3.66 -12.41 1.47
N ALA A 623 -3.14 -12.75 2.64
CA ALA A 623 -3.08 -14.12 3.10
C ALA A 623 -4.29 -14.41 3.99
N LEU A 624 -5.19 -15.26 3.52
CA LEU A 624 -6.34 -15.74 4.28
C LEU A 624 -6.08 -17.17 4.76
N TRP A 625 -5.88 -17.33 6.06
CA TRP A 625 -5.67 -18.64 6.68
C TRP A 625 -7.01 -19.29 6.96
N LEU A 626 -7.22 -20.47 6.40
CA LEU A 626 -8.46 -21.23 6.55
C LEU A 626 -8.28 -22.34 7.56
N PRO A 627 -9.27 -22.58 8.45
CA PRO A 627 -9.25 -23.75 9.29
C PRO A 627 -9.46 -25.00 8.42
N MET A 628 -8.65 -26.01 8.66
CA MET A 628 -8.91 -27.38 8.20
C MET A 628 -8.93 -28.26 9.44
N GLY A 629 -9.86 -29.22 9.49
CA GLY A 629 -9.86 -30.23 10.55
C GLY A 629 -8.52 -30.99 10.53
N ASP A 630 -8.08 -31.40 11.71
CA ASP A 630 -6.90 -32.27 11.87
C ASP A 630 -7.10 -33.64 11.21
#